data_AF-A0A4P9YZ49-F1
#
_entry.id   AF-A0A4P9YZ49-F1
#
_cell.length_a   1.000
_cell.length_b   1.000
_cell.length_c   1.000
_cell.angle_alpha   90.00
_cell.angle_beta   90.00
_cell.angle_gamma   90.00
#
_symmetry.space_group_name_H-M   'P 1'
#
loop_
_entity.id
_entity.type
_entity.pdbx_description
1 polymer ?
#
loop_
_entity_poly.entity_id
_entity_poly.type
_entity_poly.pdbx_seq_one_letter_code
_entity_poly.pdbx_strand_id
1 'polypeptide(L)'
;KINTSNTWNFALIDYFHNMTLLRDGDSINFQKASCTLDGCMKIYTSRVDSVATETGKLLSGLSESNGRHMEHGGSEPANSDNHDAGY
;
A
#
# COMPACT_ATOMS: atom_id res chain seq x y z
N LYS A 1 -0.30 -20.18 0.52
CA LYS A 1 -1.38 -19.18 0.33
C LYS A 1 -0.74 -17.81 0.16
N ILE A 2 -0.96 -17.15 -0.98
CA ILE A 2 -0.39 -15.81 -1.29
C ILE A 2 -1.17 -14.75 -0.50
N ASN A 3 -0.48 -13.73 0.01
CA ASN A 3 -1.06 -12.56 0.67
C ASN A 3 -0.16 -11.32 0.50
N THR A 4 -0.67 -10.16 0.90
CA THR A 4 -0.01 -8.85 0.80
C THR A 4 1.38 -8.83 1.45
N SER A 5 1.58 -9.58 2.54
CA SER A 5 2.84 -9.62 3.28
C SER A 5 3.90 -10.52 2.65
N ASN A 6 3.50 -11.54 1.88
CA ASN A 6 4.43 -12.51 1.30
C ASN A 6 4.60 -12.38 -0.22
N THR A 7 3.73 -11.64 -0.90
CA THR A 7 3.72 -11.51 -2.37
C THR A 7 5.01 -10.89 -2.92
N TRP A 8 5.70 -10.04 -2.16
CA TRP A 8 6.96 -9.42 -2.54
C TRP A 8 8.15 -10.39 -2.51
N ASN A 9 8.09 -11.42 -1.66
CA ASN A 9 9.14 -12.44 -1.54
C ASN A 9 8.99 -13.59 -2.56
N PHE A 10 7.86 -13.66 -3.27
CA PHE A 10 7.69 -14.63 -4.34
C PHE A 10 8.29 -14.11 -5.65
N ALA A 11 9.47 -14.62 -6.00
CA ALA A 11 10.14 -14.36 -7.28
C ALA A 11 9.53 -15.13 -8.47
N LEU A 12 8.29 -15.64 -8.34
CA LEU A 12 7.62 -16.41 -9.39
C LEU A 12 7.49 -15.63 -10.70
N ILE A 13 7.21 -14.32 -10.63
CA ILE A 13 7.19 -13.43 -11.80
C ILE A 13 8.60 -13.29 -12.38
N ASP A 14 9.61 -13.12 -11.52
CA ASP A 14 11.00 -12.98 -11.95
C ASP A 14 11.51 -14.26 -12.58
N TYR A 15 11.02 -15.44 -12.17
CA TYR A 15 11.39 -16.72 -12.80
C TYR A 15 10.54 -17.08 -14.01
N PHE A 16 9.45 -16.36 -14.29
CA PHE A 16 8.55 -16.68 -15.40
C PHE A 16 9.23 -16.60 -16.77
N HIS A 17 10.19 -15.67 -16.94
CA HIS A 17 10.97 -15.60 -18.18
C HIS A 17 11.90 -16.81 -18.36
N ASN A 18 12.26 -17.48 -17.27
CA ASN A 18 13.08 -18.69 -17.30
C ASN A 18 12.18 -19.91 -17.54
N MET A 19 11.81 -20.10 -18.81
CA MET A 19 10.95 -21.17 -19.33
C MET A 19 11.48 -22.59 -19.10
N THR A 20 12.66 -22.77 -18.49
CA THR A 20 13.24 -24.08 -18.17
C THR A 20 12.34 -24.93 -17.28
N LEU A 21 11.56 -24.30 -16.39
CA LEU A 21 10.55 -25.00 -15.56
C LEU A 21 9.28 -25.42 -16.34
N LEU A 22 9.06 -24.84 -17.52
CA LEU A 22 7.85 -25.00 -18.34
C LEU A 22 8.07 -25.90 -19.58
N ARG A 23 9.32 -26.24 -19.88
CA ARG A 23 9.70 -27.12 -20.99
C ARG A 23 9.74 -28.58 -20.55
N ASP A 24 9.10 -29.44 -21.34
CA ASP A 24 9.35 -30.88 -21.38
C ASP A 24 10.10 -31.17 -22.70
N GLY A 25 11.43 -31.28 -22.64
CA GLY A 25 12.30 -31.38 -23.82
C GLY A 25 12.34 -30.09 -24.65
N ASP A 26 12.03 -30.20 -25.95
CA ASP A 26 11.87 -29.05 -26.87
C ASP A 26 10.43 -28.52 -26.95
N SER A 27 9.51 -29.13 -26.21
CA SER A 27 8.09 -28.74 -26.19
C SER A 27 7.71 -28.00 -24.92
N ILE A 28 6.72 -27.11 -25.02
CA ILE A 28 6.16 -26.41 -23.86
C ILE A 28 4.97 -27.22 -23.33
N ASN A 29 4.98 -27.48 -22.02
CA ASN A 29 3.84 -28.09 -21.35
C ASN A 29 2.81 -27.01 -20.98
N PHE A 30 1.71 -26.93 -21.75
CA PHE A 30 0.69 -25.89 -21.58
C PHE A 30 -0.06 -25.94 -20.24
N GLN A 31 -0.17 -27.11 -19.60
CA GLN A 31 -0.78 -27.21 -18.27
C GLN A 31 0.13 -26.58 -17.21
N LYS A 32 1.43 -26.90 -17.23
CA LYS A 32 2.41 -26.26 -16.34
C LYS A 32 2.48 -24.76 -16.62
N ALA A 33 2.59 -24.36 -17.88
CA ALA A 33 2.65 -22.95 -18.28
C ALA A 33 1.41 -22.16 -17.85
N SER A 34 0.20 -22.69 -18.06
CA SER A 34 -1.04 -22.00 -17.67
C SER A 34 -1.19 -21.88 -16.15
N CYS A 35 -0.86 -22.94 -15.39
CA CYS A 35 -0.86 -22.92 -13.93
C CYS A 35 0.16 -21.91 -13.37
N THR A 36 1.38 -21.88 -13.92
CA THR A 36 2.41 -20.91 -13.50
C THR A 36 2.01 -19.47 -13.85
N LEU A 37 1.42 -19.24 -15.02
CA LEU A 37 0.94 -17.92 -15.43
C LEU A 37 -0.19 -17.42 -14.51
N ASP A 38 -1.14 -18.27 -14.15
CA ASP A 38 -2.21 -17.94 -13.18
C ASP A 38 -1.61 -17.53 -11.82
N GLY A 39 -0.59 -18.24 -11.35
CA GLY A 39 0.16 -17.88 -10.14
C GLY A 39 0.84 -16.51 -10.25
N CYS A 40 1.47 -16.22 -11.40
CA CYS A 40 2.11 -14.92 -11.65
C CYS A 40 1.09 -13.78 -11.66
N MET A 41 -0.06 -13.98 -12.32
CA MET A 41 -1.14 -13.00 -12.37
C MET A 41 -1.66 -12.67 -10.96
N LYS A 42 -1.85 -13.68 -10.10
CA LYS A 42 -2.28 -13.51 -8.70
C LYS A 42 -1.28 -12.74 -7.85
N ILE A 43 0.01 -12.97 -8.05
CA ILE A 43 1.07 -12.21 -7.37
C ILE A 43 1.04 -10.75 -7.83
N TYR A 44 0.94 -10.53 -9.15
CA TYR A 44 0.91 -9.19 -9.73
C TYR A 44 -0.27 -8.37 -9.20
N THR A 45 -1.49 -8.90 -9.25
CA THR A 45 -2.67 -8.19 -8.75
C THR A 45 -2.55 -7.91 -7.25
N SER A 46 -2.11 -8.89 -6.45
CA SER A 46 -1.90 -8.70 -5.02
C SER A 46 -0.85 -7.62 -4.71
N ARG A 47 0.21 -7.49 -5.51
CA ARG A 47 1.21 -6.42 -5.36
C ARG A 47 0.61 -5.05 -5.69
N VAL A 48 -0.15 -4.94 -6.77
CA VAL A 48 -0.82 -3.69 -7.15
C VAL A 48 -1.78 -3.24 -6.04
N ASP A 49 -2.62 -4.14 -5.52
CA ASP A 49 -3.55 -3.85 -4.43
C ASP A 49 -2.80 -3.44 -3.15
N SER A 50 -1.66 -4.08 -2.86
CA SER A 50 -0.78 -3.72 -1.74
C SER A 50 -0.29 -2.28 -1.85
N VAL A 51 0.25 -1.90 -3.01
CA VAL A 51 0.80 -0.56 -3.23
C VAL A 51 -0.30 0.49 -3.18
N ALA A 52 -1.46 0.22 -3.79
CA ALA A 52 -2.62 1.11 -3.73
C ALA A 52 -3.07 1.34 -2.29
N THR A 53 -3.15 0.28 -1.48
CA THR A 53 -3.54 0.36 -0.07
C THR A 53 -2.52 1.17 0.75
N GLU A 54 -1.22 0.90 0.62
CA GLU A 54 -0.18 1.64 1.35
C GLU A 54 -0.13 3.11 0.92
N THR A 55 -0.30 3.39 -0.37
CA THR A 55 -0.40 4.77 -0.89
C THR A 55 -1.62 5.49 -0.32
N GLY A 56 -2.77 4.80 -0.21
CA GLY A 56 -3.98 5.33 0.42
C GLY A 56 -3.75 5.70 1.89
N LYS A 57 -3.03 4.87 2.65
CA LYS A 57 -2.65 5.19 4.04
C LYS A 57 -1.75 6.43 4.12
N LEU A 58 -0.76 6.53 3.25
CA LEU A 58 0.14 7.68 3.18
C LEU A 58 -0.62 8.97 2.85
N LEU A 59 -1.53 8.93 1.88
CA LEU A 59 -2.36 10.09 1.51
C LEU A 59 -3.28 10.53 2.66
N SER A 60 -3.93 9.59 3.34
CA SER A 60 -4.74 9.88 4.52
C SER A 60 -3.90 10.51 5.63
N GLY A 61 -2.69 10.00 5.89
CA GLY A 61 -1.77 10.58 6.86
C GLY A 61 -1.30 12.00 6.50
N LEU A 62 -1.03 12.27 5.22
CA LEU A 62 -0.69 13.63 4.75
C LEU A 62 -1.87 14.60 4.94
N SER A 63 -3.08 14.19 4.55
CA SER A 63 -4.30 14.99 4.75
C SER A 63 -4.54 15.33 6.22
N GLU A 64 -4.39 14.35 7.10
CA GLU A 64 -4.54 14.54 8.55
C GLU A 64 -3.46 15.47 9.11
N SER A 65 -2.22 15.38 8.63
CA SER A 65 -1.13 16.28 9.02
C SER A 65 -1.39 17.75 8.61
N ASN A 66 -1.99 17.97 7.43
CA ASN A 66 -2.40 19.30 6.97
C ASN A 66 -3.55 19.86 7.82
N GLY A 67 -4.50 19.02 8.23
CA GLY A 67 -5.60 19.41 9.12
C GLY A 67 -5.10 19.85 10.50
N ARG A 68 -4.17 19.08 11.10
CA ARG A 68 -3.58 19.42 12.41
C ARG A 68 -2.76 20.72 12.38
N HIS A 69 -2.15 21.07 11.25
CA HIS A 69 -1.41 22.33 11.09
C HIS A 69 -2.34 23.56 11.03
N MET A 70 -3.62 23.37 10.66
CA MET A 70 -4.64 24.43 10.68
C MET A 70 -5.29 24.59 12.07
N GLU A 71 -5.29 23.55 12.90
CA GLU A 71 -5.96 23.54 14.21
C GLU A 71 -5.07 24.11 15.35
N HIS A 72 -3.75 24.18 15.17
CA HIS A 72 -2.81 24.70 16.18
C HIS A 72 -2.55 26.22 16.11
N GLY A 73 -3.36 26.97 15.36
CA GLY A 73 -3.31 28.43 15.26
C GLY A 73 -4.32 29.19 16.15
N GLY A 74 -5.05 28.48 17.03
CA GLY A 74 -6.17 29.03 17.78
C GLY A 74 -6.08 28.80 19.29
N SER A 75 -5.08 29.37 19.95
CA SER A 75 -5.10 29.50 21.42
C SER A 75 -4.36 30.76 21.89
N GLU A 76 -5.07 31.88 21.97
CA GLU A 76 -4.78 32.90 22.98
C GLU A 76 -5.93 32.90 24.01
N PRO A 77 -5.65 32.71 25.30
CA PRO A 77 -6.60 32.98 26.37
C PRO A 77 -6.62 34.50 26.61
N ALA A 78 -7.67 35.18 26.14
CA ALA A 78 -7.94 36.55 26.56
C ALA A 78 -8.41 36.55 28.01
N ASN A 79 -7.45 36.65 28.93
CA ASN A 79 -7.65 37.04 30.31
C ASN A 79 -8.32 38.43 30.33
N SER A 80 -9.61 38.48 30.66
CA SER A 80 -10.31 39.75 30.93
C SER A 80 -10.38 39.96 32.43
N ASP A 81 -9.24 40.35 33.01
CA ASP A 81 -9.23 41.13 34.25
C ASP A 81 -9.99 42.43 33.99
N ASN A 82 -11.23 42.54 34.49
CA ASN A 82 -11.86 43.84 34.66
C ASN A 82 -12.23 44.02 36.14
N HIS A 83 -11.32 44.71 36.82
CA HIS A 83 -11.47 45.25 38.17
C HIS A 83 -12.08 46.67 38.08
N ASP A 84 -12.91 47.03 39.06
CA ASP A 84 -13.31 48.41 39.44
C ASP A 84 -14.40 49.09 38.56
N ALA A 85 -15.41 49.83 39.02
CA ALA A 85 -15.90 50.37 40.31
C ALA A 85 -17.42 50.60 40.09
N GLY A 86 -18.35 50.52 41.04
CA GLY A 86 -18.47 51.34 42.25
C GLY A 86 -19.86 52.01 42.28
N TYR A 87 -20.55 51.85 43.42
CA TYR A 87 -21.84 52.42 43.88
C TYR A 87 -23.15 51.98 43.22
#